data_AF-A0A8J4H485-F1
#
_entry.id   AF-A0A8J4H485-F1
#
_cell.length_a   1.000
_cell.length_b   1.000
_cell.length_c   1.000
_cell.angle_alpha   90.00
_cell.angle_beta   90.00
_cell.angle_gamma   90.00
#
_symmetry.space_group_name_H-M   'P 1'
#
loop_
_entity.id
_entity.type
_entity.pdbx_description
1 polymer ?
#
loop_
_entity_poly.entity_id
_entity_poly.type
_entity_poly.pdbx_seq_one_letter_code
_entity_poly.pdbx_strand_id
1 'polypeptide(L)'
;MVEYQQHQSRLIRAWEEANQRITEAHEAVSEWEFAKQSADPEQMRQAAARMRHLRQSIEDNMHAVEAESNESQVQQVKQTVHQLEQSIQSIEQALDETEQPSQIR
;
A
#
# COMPACT_ATOMS: atom_id res chain seq x y z
N MET A 1 -29.73 17.03 -2.45
CA MET A 1 -29.68 15.58 -2.13
C MET A 1 -28.75 14.76 -3.03
N VAL A 2 -28.43 15.19 -4.26
CA VAL A 2 -27.56 14.44 -5.19
C VAL A 2 -26.07 14.50 -4.82
N GLU A 3 -25.62 15.59 -4.22
CA GLU A 3 -24.20 15.81 -3.85
C GLU A 3 -23.71 14.83 -2.78
N TYR A 4 -24.58 14.47 -1.82
CA TYR A 4 -24.24 13.53 -0.74
C TYR A 4 -24.01 12.10 -1.26
N GLN A 5 -24.78 11.67 -2.26
CA GLN A 5 -24.61 10.36 -2.91
C GLN A 5 -23.35 10.32 -3.79
N GLN A 6 -23.05 11.38 -4.54
CA GLN A 6 -21.82 11.41 -5.34
C GLN A 6 -20.56 11.40 -4.48
N HIS A 7 -20.58 12.10 -3.34
CA HIS A 7 -19.45 12.11 -2.41
C HIS A 7 -19.25 10.73 -1.77
N GLN A 8 -20.34 10.04 -1.38
CA GLN A 8 -20.25 8.65 -0.90
C GLN A 8 -19.68 7.70 -1.95
N SER A 9 -20.07 7.83 -3.22
CA SER A 9 -19.56 6.96 -4.29
C SER A 9 -18.07 7.16 -4.57
N ARG A 10 -17.53 8.38 -4.41
CA ARG A 10 -16.10 8.65 -4.61
C ARG A 10 -15.25 8.09 -3.48
N LEU A 11 -15.70 8.24 -2.25
CA LEU A 11 -15.00 7.74 -1.07
C LEU A 11 -14.97 6.20 -1.05
N ILE A 12 -16.08 5.55 -1.40
CA ILE A 12 -16.14 4.09 -1.55
C ILE A 12 -15.18 3.63 -2.66
N ARG A 13 -15.12 4.34 -3.77
CA ARG A 13 -14.22 4.01 -4.87
C ARG A 13 -12.75 4.18 -4.49
N ALA A 14 -12.40 5.29 -3.85
CA ALA A 14 -11.05 5.52 -3.33
C ALA A 14 -10.65 4.46 -2.30
N TRP A 15 -11.60 4.00 -1.49
CA TRP A 15 -11.40 2.89 -0.55
C TRP A 15 -11.16 1.55 -1.24
N GLU A 16 -11.97 1.17 -2.22
CA GLU A 16 -11.77 -0.05 -3.00
C GLU A 16 -10.41 -0.03 -3.71
N GLU A 17 -10.06 1.13 -4.28
CA GLU A 17 -8.79 1.38 -4.92
C GLU A 17 -7.60 1.29 -3.97
N ALA A 18 -7.75 1.76 -2.73
CA ALA A 18 -6.74 1.63 -1.68
C ALA A 18 -6.57 0.17 -1.24
N ASN A 19 -7.66 -0.56 -1.02
CA ASN A 19 -7.64 -1.98 -0.67
C ASN A 19 -7.02 -2.85 -1.76
N GLN A 20 -7.31 -2.55 -3.01
CA GLN A 20 -6.70 -3.25 -4.14
C GLN A 20 -5.18 -3.07 -4.11
N ARG A 21 -4.71 -1.83 -3.92
CA ARG A 21 -3.26 -1.53 -3.82
C ARG A 21 -2.59 -2.17 -2.61
N ILE A 22 -3.29 -2.28 -1.48
CA ILE A 22 -2.84 -3.04 -0.31
C ILE A 22 -2.66 -4.53 -0.65
N THR A 23 -3.61 -5.10 -1.39
CA THR A 23 -3.52 -6.51 -1.82
C THR A 23 -2.32 -6.71 -2.73
N GLU A 24 -2.16 -5.84 -3.72
CA GLU A 24 -1.01 -5.85 -4.63
C GLU A 24 0.32 -5.63 -3.90
N ALA A 25 0.33 -4.82 -2.83
CA ALA A 25 1.49 -4.62 -1.97
C ALA A 25 1.91 -5.91 -1.24
N HIS A 26 0.95 -6.63 -0.64
CA HIS A 26 1.24 -7.92 -0.01
C HIS A 26 1.72 -8.97 -1.01
N GLU A 27 1.15 -8.98 -2.23
CA GLU A 27 1.63 -9.84 -3.30
C GLU A 27 3.06 -9.49 -3.70
N ALA A 28 3.38 -8.21 -3.87
CA ALA A 28 4.74 -7.78 -4.18
C ALA A 28 5.75 -8.15 -3.08
N VAL A 29 5.36 -8.08 -1.80
CA VAL A 29 6.15 -8.57 -0.65
C VAL A 29 6.38 -10.07 -0.74
N SER A 30 5.33 -10.83 -1.00
CA SER A 30 5.44 -12.29 -1.16
C SER A 30 6.33 -12.68 -2.35
N GLU A 31 6.20 -11.97 -3.48
CA GLU A 31 7.05 -12.14 -4.66
C GLU A 31 8.52 -11.86 -4.33
N TRP A 32 8.79 -10.80 -3.56
CA TRP A 32 10.15 -10.49 -3.13
C TRP A 32 10.73 -11.51 -2.16
N GLU A 33 9.95 -11.97 -1.18
CA GLU A 33 10.38 -13.02 -0.25
C GLU A 33 10.68 -14.32 -0.99
N PHE A 34 9.85 -14.67 -1.96
CA PHE A 34 10.08 -15.82 -2.84
C PHE A 34 11.35 -15.65 -3.69
N ALA A 35 11.57 -14.46 -4.25
CA ALA A 35 12.78 -14.15 -5.01
C ALA A 35 14.04 -14.22 -4.13
N LYS A 36 13.96 -13.75 -2.87
CA LYS A 36 15.02 -13.87 -1.86
C LYS A 36 15.33 -15.33 -1.54
N GLN A 37 14.30 -16.16 -1.35
CA GLN A 37 14.48 -17.61 -1.13
C GLN A 37 15.08 -18.32 -2.35
N SER A 38 14.68 -17.89 -3.55
CA SER A 38 15.19 -18.42 -4.82
C SER A 38 16.56 -17.83 -5.21
N ALA A 39 17.10 -16.90 -4.41
CA ALA A 39 18.33 -16.16 -4.67
C ALA A 39 18.35 -15.51 -6.08
N ASP A 40 17.22 -14.99 -6.53
CA ASP A 40 17.08 -14.31 -7.82
C ASP A 40 17.17 -12.77 -7.64
N PRO A 41 18.34 -12.16 -7.88
CA PRO A 41 18.55 -10.74 -7.66
C PRO A 41 17.86 -9.84 -8.70
N GLU A 42 17.38 -10.40 -9.82
CA GLU A 42 16.61 -9.64 -10.81
C GLU A 42 15.16 -9.55 -10.38
N GLN A 43 14.54 -10.66 -9.97
CA GLN A 43 13.20 -10.65 -9.39
C GLN A 43 13.13 -9.83 -8.11
N MET A 44 14.12 -9.90 -7.22
CA MET A 44 14.17 -9.05 -6.03
C MET A 44 14.15 -7.55 -6.39
N ARG A 45 14.90 -7.14 -7.42
CA ARG A 45 14.92 -5.76 -7.88
C ARG A 45 13.60 -5.33 -8.52
N GLN A 46 12.97 -6.21 -9.31
CA GLN A 46 11.67 -5.93 -9.91
C GLN A 46 10.57 -5.81 -8.85
N ALA A 47 10.55 -6.72 -7.88
CA ALA A 47 9.62 -6.68 -6.77
C ALA A 47 9.85 -5.43 -5.90
N ALA A 48 11.11 -5.07 -5.61
CA ALA A 48 11.43 -3.83 -4.90
C ALA A 48 11.00 -2.56 -5.66
N ALA A 49 11.17 -2.52 -6.99
CA ALA A 49 10.68 -1.40 -7.80
C ALA A 49 9.14 -1.31 -7.77
N ARG A 50 8.46 -2.46 -7.87
CA ARG A 50 7.00 -2.56 -7.78
C ARG A 50 6.49 -2.11 -6.41
N MET A 51 7.14 -2.53 -5.33
CA MET A 51 6.89 -2.09 -3.97
C MET A 51 7.00 -0.59 -3.79
N ARG A 52 8.06 0.05 -4.29
CA ARG A 52 8.23 1.52 -4.20
C ARG A 52 7.09 2.25 -4.92
N HIS A 53 6.69 1.75 -6.10
CA HIS A 53 5.58 2.31 -6.84
C HIS A 53 4.25 2.14 -6.07
N LEU A 54 4.01 0.95 -5.50
CA LEU A 54 2.82 0.67 -4.69
C LEU A 54 2.77 1.54 -3.44
N ARG A 55 3.91 1.73 -2.75
CA ARG A 55 4.06 2.64 -1.60
C ARG A 55 3.60 4.06 -1.97
N GLN A 56 4.13 4.60 -3.06
CA GLN A 56 3.77 5.94 -3.51
C GLN A 56 2.28 6.03 -3.86
N SER A 57 1.73 5.01 -4.54
CA SER A 57 0.32 4.98 -4.88
C SER A 57 -0.59 4.85 -3.66
N ILE A 58 -0.15 4.13 -2.63
CA ILE A 58 -0.85 4.03 -1.35
C ILE A 58 -0.85 5.38 -0.63
N GLU A 59 0.30 6.09 -0.58
CA GLU A 59 0.42 7.44 -0.02
C GLU A 59 -0.52 8.43 -0.73
N ASP A 60 -0.59 8.38 -2.07
CA ASP A 60 -1.50 9.22 -2.86
C ASP A 60 -2.98 8.96 -2.53
N ASN A 61 -3.36 7.69 -2.35
CA ASN A 61 -4.72 7.34 -1.94
C ASN A 61 -5.02 7.79 -0.51
N MET A 62 -4.04 7.70 0.39
CA MET A 62 -4.19 8.16 1.76
C MET A 62 -4.53 9.66 1.78
N HIS A 63 -3.78 10.46 1.01
CA HIS A 63 -4.07 11.89 0.85
C HIS A 63 -5.45 12.16 0.23
N ALA A 64 -5.87 11.38 -0.76
CA ALA A 64 -7.19 11.53 -1.37
C ALA A 64 -8.34 11.19 -0.41
N VAL A 65 -8.18 10.11 0.36
CA VAL A 65 -9.17 9.65 1.36
C VAL A 65 -9.26 10.65 2.51
N GLU A 66 -8.13 11.19 2.99
CA GLU A 66 -8.11 12.25 3.99
C GLU A 66 -8.78 13.53 3.48
N ALA A 67 -8.51 13.93 2.23
CA ALA A 67 -9.07 15.15 1.65
C ALA A 67 -10.59 15.10 1.41
N GLU A 68 -11.16 13.94 1.09
CA GLU A 68 -12.62 13.77 0.91
C GLU A 68 -13.35 13.35 2.20
N SER A 69 -12.63 13.15 3.31
CA SER A 69 -13.24 12.72 4.58
C SER A 69 -14.00 13.84 5.30
N ASN A 70 -15.32 13.66 5.49
CA ASN A 70 -16.14 14.51 6.37
C ASN A 70 -16.30 13.88 7.77
N GLU A 71 -16.66 14.68 8.79
CA GLU A 71 -16.82 14.25 10.20
C GLU A 71 -17.65 12.96 10.39
N SER A 72 -18.66 12.71 9.54
CA SER A 72 -19.49 11.49 9.57
C SER A 72 -18.76 10.22 9.11
N GLN A 73 -17.67 10.33 8.36
CA GLN A 73 -16.99 9.23 7.65
C GLN A 73 -15.59 8.94 8.21
N VAL A 74 -15.18 9.71 9.22
CA VAL A 74 -13.88 9.63 9.92
C VAL A 74 -13.52 8.21 10.36
N GLN A 75 -14.49 7.38 10.76
CA GLN A 75 -14.19 6.01 11.22
C GLN A 75 -13.74 5.07 10.09
N GLN A 76 -14.40 5.12 8.93
CA GLN A 76 -14.01 4.29 7.78
C GLN A 76 -12.68 4.77 7.20
N VAL A 77 -12.50 6.10 7.14
CA VAL A 77 -11.24 6.72 6.73
C VAL A 77 -10.09 6.30 7.64
N LYS A 78 -10.27 6.35 8.97
CA LYS A 78 -9.25 5.91 9.93
C LYS A 78 -8.87 4.43 9.76
N GLN A 79 -9.84 3.54 9.53
CA GLN A 79 -9.53 2.13 9.27
C GLN A 79 -8.73 1.95 7.99
N THR A 80 -9.05 2.73 6.95
CA THR A 80 -8.37 2.68 5.66
C THR A 80 -6.94 3.19 5.78
N VAL A 81 -6.77 4.38 6.36
CA VAL A 81 -5.47 4.96 6.66
C VAL A 81 -4.63 3.99 7.47
N HIS A 82 -5.19 3.37 8.51
CA HIS A 82 -4.47 2.41 9.33
C HIS A 82 -4.00 1.18 8.55
N GLN A 83 -4.83 0.63 7.65
CA GLN A 83 -4.43 -0.50 6.80
C GLN A 83 -3.36 -0.09 5.79
N LEU A 84 -3.48 1.11 5.20
CA LEU A 84 -2.48 1.66 4.28
C LEU A 84 -1.13 1.88 4.97
N GLU A 85 -1.12 2.41 6.20
CA GLU A 85 0.09 2.57 7.02
C GLU A 85 0.77 1.22 7.29
N GLN A 86 0.00 0.17 7.64
CA GLN A 86 0.54 -1.16 7.85
C GLN A 86 1.16 -1.76 6.59
N SER A 87 0.55 -1.54 5.43
CA SER A 87 1.09 -1.99 4.15
C SER A 87 2.35 -1.23 3.74
N ILE A 88 2.39 0.10 3.94
CA ILE A 88 3.61 0.89 3.73
C ILE A 88 4.74 0.34 4.60
N GLN A 89 4.47 0.12 5.88
CA GLN A 89 5.48 -0.38 6.82
C GLN A 89 6.01 -1.77 6.42
N SER A 90 5.12 -2.65 5.93
CA SER A 90 5.49 -3.99 5.47
C SER A 90 6.36 -3.93 4.20
N ILE A 91 6.02 -3.04 3.27
CA ILE A 91 6.85 -2.74 2.09
C ILE A 91 8.21 -2.18 2.51
N GLU A 92 8.24 -1.23 3.44
CA GLU A 92 9.48 -0.60 3.90
C GLU A 92 10.44 -1.60 4.54
N GLN A 93 9.91 -2.55 5.32
CA GLN A 93 10.71 -3.64 5.88
C GLN A 93 11.34 -4.52 4.77
N ALA A 94 10.55 -4.94 3.79
CA ALA A 94 11.05 -5.75 2.68
C ALA A 94 12.10 -4.99 1.82
N LEU A 95 11.90 -3.68 1.62
CA LEU A 95 12.86 -2.83 0.91
C LEU A 95 14.16 -2.65 1.69
N ASP A 96 14.09 -2.37 2.99
CA ASP A 96 15.27 -2.20 3.85
C ASP A 96 16.10 -3.49 3.90
N GLU A 97 15.46 -4.66 4.00
CA GLU A 97 16.14 -5.96 3.92
C GLU A 97 16.79 -6.24 2.55
N THR A 98 16.30 -5.61 1.48
CA THR A 98 16.92 -5.70 0.14
C THR A 98 18.19 -4.87 0.07
N GLU A 99 18.17 -3.66 0.65
CA GLU A 99 19.27 -2.69 0.61
C GLU A 99 20.34 -3.02 1.67
N GLN A 100 19.91 -3.61 2.77
CA GLN A 100 20.74 -4.26 3.78
C GLN A 100 20.50 -5.77 3.72
N PRO A 101 21.07 -6.49 2.71
CA PRO A 101 21.22 -7.92 2.86
C PRO A 101 22.18 -8.10 4.04
N SER A 102 21.62 -8.21 5.25
CA SER A 102 22.39 -8.33 6.47
C SER A 102 23.42 -9.41 6.23
N GLN A 103 24.67 -9.00 6.39
CA GLN A 103 25.83 -9.88 6.43
C GLN A 103 25.48 -11.03 7.38
N ILE A 104 25.06 -12.15 6.81
CA ILE A 104 24.93 -13.41 7.53
C ILE A 104 26.36 -13.73 7.93
N ARG A 105 26.67 -13.52 9.20
CA ARG A 105 27.94 -13.87 9.82
C ARG A 105 27.77 -15.13 10.64
#